data_AF-A0A1M3MP04-F1
#
_entry.id   AF-A0A1M3MP04-F1
#
_cell.length_a   1.000
_cell.length_b   1.000
_cell.length_c   1.000
_cell.angle_alpha   90.00
_cell.angle_beta   90.00
_cell.angle_gamma   90.00
#
_symmetry.space_group_name_H-M   'P 1'
#
loop_
_entity.id
_entity.type
_entity.pdbx_description
1 polymer ?
#
loop_
_entity_poly.entity_id
_entity_poly.type
_entity_poly.pdbx_seq_one_letter_code
_entity_poly.pdbx_strand_id
1 'polypeptide(L)'
;MKKLVAAIVLTLAVFGAASMGLAIGDRQPPVRFDGVRVLTTHVAPGQDLEIEYSLHRYRFCDVTGRRWLTDASGTTFAISTYTRGDAPDLGPESYRRAITVPESAVPGPATYFIELAYTCNLIHRLGWPIRVSSPPAHFDIVERPDMGGA
;
A
#
# COMPACT_ATOMS: atom_id res chain seq x y z
N MET A 1 5.52 -52.85 6.05
CA MET A 1 5.72 -51.58 6.78
C MET A 1 6.73 -50.64 6.11
N LYS A 2 8.01 -51.02 5.90
CA LYS A 2 9.04 -50.12 5.32
C LYS A 2 8.69 -49.52 3.94
N LYS A 3 8.14 -50.31 3.01
CA LYS A 3 7.72 -49.84 1.68
C LYS A 3 6.55 -48.84 1.74
N LEU A 4 5.62 -49.04 2.68
CA LEU A 4 4.50 -48.13 2.91
C LEU A 4 4.99 -46.79 3.46
N VAL A 5 5.91 -46.82 4.44
CA VAL A 5 6.53 -45.61 4.99
C VAL A 5 7.28 -44.84 3.89
N ALA A 6 8.07 -45.53 3.05
CA ALA A 6 8.78 -44.89 1.93
C ALA A 6 7.83 -44.23 0.93
N ALA A 7 6.72 -44.89 0.58
CA ALA A 7 5.71 -44.33 -0.31
C ALA A 7 5.01 -43.10 0.29
N ILE A 8 4.74 -43.11 1.59
CA ILE A 8 4.17 -41.96 2.30
C ILE A 8 5.15 -40.79 2.29
N VAL A 9 6.42 -41.02 2.63
CA VAL A 9 7.47 -39.99 2.64
C VAL A 9 7.65 -39.38 1.25
N LEU A 10 7.71 -40.20 0.20
CA LEU A 10 7.85 -39.70 -1.17
C LEU A 10 6.64 -38.86 -1.59
N THR A 11 5.42 -39.32 -1.28
CA THR A 11 4.19 -38.57 -1.58
C THR A 11 4.18 -37.21 -0.88
N LEU A 12 4.54 -37.17 0.41
CA LEU A 12 4.64 -35.92 1.16
C LEU A 12 5.71 -34.99 0.60
N ALA A 13 6.86 -35.52 0.19
CA ALA A 13 7.93 -34.73 -0.41
C ALA A 13 7.52 -34.11 -1.75
N VAL A 14 6.88 -34.90 -2.63
CA VAL A 14 6.36 -34.41 -3.92
C VAL A 14 5.27 -33.36 -3.71
N PHE A 15 4.32 -33.62 -2.80
CA PHE A 15 3.27 -32.66 -2.48
C PHE A 15 3.84 -31.37 -1.90
N GLY A 16 4.76 -31.46 -0.94
CA GLY A 16 5.43 -30.31 -0.34
C GLY A 16 6.20 -29.48 -1.38
N ALA A 17 6.94 -30.13 -2.28
CA ALA A 17 7.64 -29.45 -3.36
C ALA A 17 6.68 -28.74 -4.33
N ALA A 18 5.57 -29.39 -4.71
CA ALA A 18 4.55 -28.79 -5.56
C ALA A 18 3.87 -27.58 -4.90
N SER A 19 3.45 -27.71 -3.63
CA SER A 19 2.86 -26.60 -2.86
C SER A 19 3.82 -25.42 -2.72
N MET A 20 5.11 -25.69 -2.45
CA MET A 20 6.13 -24.66 -2.38
C MET A 20 6.32 -23.97 -3.73
N GLY A 21 6.39 -24.74 -4.83
CA GLY A 21 6.49 -24.20 -6.19
C GLY A 21 5.33 -23.26 -6.53
N LEU A 22 4.10 -23.66 -6.19
CA LEU A 22 2.92 -22.81 -6.37
C LEU A 22 2.97 -21.53 -5.53
N ALA A 23 3.38 -21.63 -4.26
CA ALA A 23 3.49 -20.48 -3.37
C ALA A 23 4.59 -19.49 -3.81
N ILE A 24 5.70 -19.97 -4.40
CA ILE A 24 6.77 -19.13 -4.95
C ILE A 24 6.29 -18.40 -6.21
N GLY A 25 5.57 -19.12 -7.07
CA GLY A 25 5.06 -18.63 -8.35
C GLY A 25 3.89 -17.65 -8.23
N ASP A 26 3.20 -17.62 -7.08
CA ASP A 26 2.10 -16.69 -6.83
C ASP A 26 2.61 -15.24 -6.72
N ARG A 27 2.49 -14.48 -7.81
CA ARG A 27 2.89 -13.06 -7.87
C ARG A 27 1.76 -12.12 -8.28
N GLN A 28 0.53 -12.62 -8.36
CA GLN A 28 -0.58 -11.83 -8.84
C GLN A 28 -0.98 -10.77 -7.78
N PRO A 29 -0.98 -9.47 -8.11
CA PRO A 29 -1.39 -8.41 -7.18
C PRO A 29 -2.80 -8.66 -6.61
N PRO A 30 -2.99 -8.60 -5.28
CA PRO A 30 -4.32 -8.73 -4.67
C PRO A 30 -5.27 -7.59 -5.00
N VAL A 31 -4.71 -6.43 -5.37
CA VAL A 31 -5.44 -5.24 -5.79
C VAL A 31 -4.79 -4.63 -7.03
N ARG A 32 -5.57 -3.85 -7.77
CA ARG A 32 -5.10 -2.95 -8.82
C ARG A 32 -5.73 -1.58 -8.60
N PHE A 33 -4.93 -0.53 -8.58
CA PHE A 33 -5.47 0.83 -8.56
C PHE A 33 -6.07 1.17 -9.93
N ASP A 34 -7.29 1.69 -9.93
CA ASP A 34 -7.99 2.21 -11.10
C ASP A 34 -7.77 3.72 -11.24
N GLY A 35 -7.57 4.44 -10.14
CA GLY A 35 -7.31 5.86 -10.18
C GLY A 35 -7.04 6.49 -8.81
N VAL A 36 -6.64 7.75 -8.85
CA VAL A 36 -6.46 8.62 -7.69
C VAL A 36 -7.08 9.98 -7.99
N ARG A 37 -7.77 10.55 -7.01
CA ARG A 37 -8.37 11.87 -7.10
C ARG A 37 -8.06 12.66 -5.84
N VAL A 38 -7.36 13.78 -6.02
CA VAL A 38 -7.08 14.72 -4.92
C VAL A 38 -8.30 15.58 -4.68
N LEU A 39 -8.82 15.58 -3.45
CA LEU A 39 -10.00 16.35 -3.07
C LEU A 39 -9.61 17.76 -2.61
N THR A 40 -8.48 17.89 -1.92
CA THR A 40 -7.89 19.16 -1.48
C THR A 40 -6.62 19.44 -2.28
N THR A 41 -6.74 20.16 -3.39
CA THR A 41 -5.60 20.39 -4.32
C THR A 41 -4.56 21.37 -3.78
N HIS A 42 -4.93 22.19 -2.79
CA HIS A 42 -4.07 23.18 -2.15
C HIS A 42 -4.13 22.98 -0.64
N VAL A 43 -3.01 22.69 0.01
CA VAL A 43 -2.95 22.32 1.43
C VAL A 43 -1.76 22.99 2.10
N ALA A 44 -1.95 23.62 3.26
CA ALA A 44 -0.85 24.19 4.02
C ALA A 44 -0.12 23.12 4.85
N PRO A 45 1.16 23.31 5.21
CA PRO A 45 1.86 22.43 6.15
C PRO A 45 1.07 22.26 7.47
N GLY A 46 0.98 21.02 7.96
CA GLY A 46 0.21 20.65 9.15
C GLY A 46 -1.30 20.50 8.91
N GLN A 47 -1.80 20.68 7.69
CA GLN A 47 -3.19 20.42 7.33
C GLN A 47 -3.37 19.07 6.62
N ASP A 48 -4.60 18.60 6.56
CA ASP A 48 -4.94 17.33 5.96
C ASP A 48 -5.15 17.45 4.45
N LEU A 49 -4.41 16.62 3.71
CA LEU A 49 -4.63 16.34 2.31
C LEU A 49 -5.63 15.18 2.19
N GLU A 50 -6.80 15.47 1.63
CA GLU A 50 -7.82 14.48 1.34
C GLU A 50 -7.63 13.89 -0.07
N ILE A 51 -7.56 12.57 -0.14
CA ILE A 51 -7.37 11.81 -1.38
C ILE A 51 -8.40 10.70 -1.43
N GLU A 52 -9.00 10.51 -2.60
CA GLU A 52 -9.83 9.37 -2.93
C GLU A 52 -9.09 8.43 -3.87
N TYR A 53 -9.04 7.14 -3.50
CA TYR A 53 -8.50 6.09 -4.34
C TYR A 53 -9.63 5.24 -4.88
N SER A 54 -9.56 4.90 -6.15
CA SER A 54 -10.37 3.87 -6.78
C SER A 54 -9.48 2.67 -7.05
N LEU A 55 -9.89 1.48 -6.60
CA LEU A 55 -9.17 0.24 -6.86
C LEU A 55 -10.12 -0.93 -7.09
N HIS A 56 -9.57 -2.01 -7.63
CA HIS A 56 -10.25 -3.28 -7.75
C HIS A 56 -9.51 -4.34 -6.93
N ARG A 57 -10.22 -5.03 -6.05
CA ARG A 57 -9.70 -6.09 -5.19
C ARG A 57 -10.06 -7.47 -5.72
N TYR A 58 -9.05 -8.29 -5.96
CA TYR A 58 -9.20 -9.65 -6.47
C TYR A 58 -9.17 -10.73 -5.39
N ARG A 59 -8.50 -10.45 -4.26
CA ARG A 59 -8.42 -11.36 -3.10
C ARG A 59 -8.06 -10.63 -1.81
N PHE A 60 -8.30 -11.29 -0.68
CA PHE A 60 -7.91 -10.81 0.65
C PHE A 60 -6.55 -11.38 1.05
N CYS A 61 -5.65 -10.49 1.45
CA CYS A 61 -4.36 -10.82 2.03
C CYS A 61 -4.01 -9.77 3.09
N ASP A 62 -3.20 -10.15 4.08
CA ASP A 62 -2.60 -9.19 5.01
C ASP A 62 -1.81 -8.14 4.21
N VAL A 63 -1.90 -6.87 4.62
CA VAL A 63 -1.26 -5.75 3.93
C VAL A 63 -0.58 -4.81 4.91
N THR A 64 0.62 -4.36 4.55
CA THR A 64 1.29 -3.24 5.21
C THR A 64 1.44 -2.09 4.22
N GLY A 65 0.93 -0.92 4.57
CA GLY A 65 1.06 0.29 3.77
C GLY A 65 2.21 1.17 4.23
N ARG A 66 3.05 1.63 3.30
CA ARG A 66 4.05 2.67 3.52
C ARG A 66 3.73 3.85 2.62
N ARG A 67 3.69 5.05 3.19
CA ARG A 67 3.27 6.26 2.50
C ARG A 67 4.41 7.23 2.40
N TRP A 68 4.47 7.91 1.27
CA TRP A 68 5.53 8.83 0.93
C TRP A 68 4.93 10.12 0.41
N LEU A 69 5.47 11.24 0.88
CA LEU A 69 5.17 12.58 0.38
C LEU A 69 6.48 13.22 -0.02
N THR A 70 6.57 13.75 -1.23
CA THR A 70 7.72 14.52 -1.70
C THR A 70 7.28 15.95 -1.94
N ASP A 71 7.97 16.92 -1.32
CA ASP A 71 7.68 18.35 -1.47
C ASP A 71 8.45 19.01 -2.62
N ALA A 72 8.28 20.33 -2.78
CA ALA A 72 8.91 21.10 -3.84
C ALA A 72 10.44 21.17 -3.76
N SER A 73 11.02 20.93 -2.57
CA SER A 73 12.47 20.86 -2.39
C SER A 73 13.06 19.51 -2.80
N GLY A 74 12.20 18.53 -3.09
CA GLY A 74 12.58 17.14 -3.32
C GLY A 74 12.76 16.33 -2.04
N THR A 75 12.39 16.88 -0.88
CA THR A 75 12.47 16.16 0.40
C THR A 75 11.33 15.15 0.48
N THR A 76 11.67 13.88 0.72
CA THR A 76 10.69 12.79 0.89
C THR A 76 10.44 12.49 2.37
N PHE A 77 9.18 12.56 2.76
CA PHE A 77 8.69 12.28 4.10
C PHE A 77 7.98 10.92 4.13
N ALA A 78 8.31 10.10 5.13
CA ALA A 78 7.54 8.90 5.45
C ALA A 78 6.31 9.30 6.27
N ILE A 79 5.12 9.13 5.72
CA ILE A 79 3.88 9.50 6.42
C ILE A 79 3.39 8.30 7.22
N SER A 80 3.48 8.40 8.55
CA SER A 80 3.04 7.32 9.44
C SER A 80 1.53 7.32 9.56
N THR A 81 0.87 6.35 8.93
CA THR A 81 -0.49 5.97 9.31
C THR A 81 -0.60 4.46 9.27
N TYR A 82 -0.90 3.84 10.42
CA TYR A 82 -1.23 2.43 10.47
C TYR A 82 -2.58 2.25 9.77
N THR A 83 -2.62 1.42 8.74
CA THR A 83 -3.89 1.06 8.09
C THR A 83 -4.04 -0.44 8.17
N ARG A 84 -4.73 -0.91 9.21
CA ARG A 84 -5.41 -2.19 9.17
C ARG A 84 -6.71 -1.95 8.40
N GLY A 85 -6.66 -2.18 7.10
CA GLY A 85 -7.84 -2.07 6.24
C GLY A 85 -8.51 -3.42 6.14
N ASP A 86 -9.49 -3.67 7.01
CA ASP A 86 -10.50 -4.68 6.72
C ASP A 86 -11.40 -4.09 5.62
N ALA A 87 -11.10 -4.41 4.37
CA ALA A 87 -12.02 -4.12 3.27
C ALA A 87 -13.11 -5.20 3.27
N PRO A 88 -14.39 -4.83 3.23
CA PRO A 88 -15.47 -5.79 3.46
C PRO A 88 -15.64 -6.77 2.29
N ASP A 89 -15.39 -6.35 1.04
CA ASP A 89 -15.76 -7.10 -0.16
C ASP A 89 -14.67 -7.14 -1.24
N LEU A 90 -14.78 -8.14 -2.14
CA LEU A 90 -14.04 -8.21 -3.39
C LEU A 90 -14.70 -7.34 -4.45
N GLY A 91 -13.92 -6.90 -5.45
CA GLY A 91 -14.40 -6.10 -6.56
C GLY A 91 -14.00 -4.63 -6.48
N PRO A 92 -14.73 -3.73 -7.15
CA PRO A 92 -14.45 -2.30 -7.15
C PRO A 92 -14.64 -1.69 -5.74
N GLU A 93 -13.67 -0.90 -5.32
CA GLU A 93 -13.64 -0.19 -4.05
C GLU A 93 -13.25 1.27 -4.31
N SER A 94 -13.92 2.20 -3.64
CA SER A 94 -13.47 3.58 -3.53
C SER A 94 -13.37 3.94 -2.05
N TYR A 95 -12.24 4.52 -1.65
CA TYR A 95 -12.04 4.93 -0.27
C TYR A 95 -11.30 6.27 -0.21
N ARG A 96 -11.66 7.06 0.80
CA ARG A 96 -11.03 8.34 1.10
C ARG A 96 -10.04 8.20 2.25
N ARG A 97 -8.95 8.95 2.17
CA ARG A 97 -7.97 9.09 3.25
C ARG A 97 -7.58 10.55 3.39
N ALA A 98 -7.54 11.00 4.63
CA ALA A 98 -6.84 12.21 5.03
C ALA A 98 -5.41 11.82 5.42
N ILE A 99 -4.42 12.56 4.92
CA ILE A 99 -3.03 12.48 5.37
C ILE A 99 -2.56 13.88 5.75
N THR A 100 -1.96 14.01 6.92
CA THR A 100 -1.43 15.31 7.36
C THR A 100 -0.14 15.62 6.62
N VAL A 101 -0.07 16.78 5.96
CA VAL A 101 1.15 17.29 5.33
C VAL A 101 2.15 17.65 6.45
N PRO A 102 3.40 17.17 6.40
CA PRO A 102 4.40 17.49 7.41
C PRO A 102 4.56 19.01 7.60
N GLU A 103 4.69 19.47 8.84
CA GLU A 103 4.86 20.90 9.14
C GLU A 103 6.12 21.50 8.52
N SER A 104 7.15 20.68 8.31
CA SER A 104 8.42 21.08 7.69
C SER A 104 8.42 21.01 6.17
N ALA A 105 7.30 20.66 5.53
CA ALA A 105 7.22 20.54 4.08
C ALA A 105 7.28 21.92 3.42
N VAL A 106 8.07 22.02 2.34
CA VAL A 106 8.28 23.28 1.61
C VAL A 106 7.09 23.57 0.67
N PRO A 107 6.54 24.80 0.67
CA PRO A 107 5.50 25.19 -0.28
C PRO A 107 5.90 25.00 -1.75
N GLY A 108 4.92 24.65 -2.58
CA GLY A 108 5.04 24.38 -4.02
C GLY A 108 4.49 23.01 -4.41
N PRO A 109 4.76 22.56 -5.65
CA PRO A 109 4.27 21.29 -6.16
C PRO A 109 4.77 20.11 -5.34
N ALA A 110 3.85 19.22 -4.97
CA ALA A 110 4.12 18.05 -4.15
C ALA A 110 3.47 16.79 -4.73
N THR A 111 4.01 15.64 -4.34
CA THR A 111 3.51 14.33 -4.76
C THR A 111 3.36 13.41 -3.57
N TYR A 112 2.23 12.70 -3.49
CA TYR A 112 1.98 11.67 -2.50
C TYR A 112 1.68 10.32 -3.15
N PHE A 113 2.18 9.24 -2.60
CA PHE A 113 1.79 7.89 -3.00
C PHE A 113 1.91 6.88 -1.85
N ILE A 114 1.27 5.73 -2.01
CA ILE A 114 1.34 4.60 -1.09
C ILE A 114 1.92 3.37 -1.79
N GLU A 115 2.84 2.69 -1.11
CA GLU A 115 3.30 1.34 -1.45
C GLU A 115 2.65 0.34 -0.49
N LEU A 116 1.97 -0.65 -1.05
CA LEU A 116 1.31 -1.74 -0.35
C LEU A 116 2.14 -3.00 -0.48
N ALA A 117 2.54 -3.59 0.65
CA ALA A 117 3.20 -4.88 0.71
C ALA A 117 2.20 -5.95 1.20
N TYR A 118 1.80 -6.85 0.32
CA TYR A 118 0.84 -7.91 0.58
C TYR A 118 1.51 -9.24 0.93
N THR A 119 0.96 -9.92 1.93
CA THR A 119 1.37 -11.27 2.33
C THR A 119 0.21 -12.25 2.26
N CYS A 120 0.10 -12.95 1.13
CA CYS A 120 -0.98 -13.92 0.85
C CYS A 120 -0.67 -15.37 1.26
N ASN A 121 0.60 -15.71 1.45
CA ASN A 121 1.04 -17.06 1.80
C ASN A 121 2.29 -17.00 2.70
N LEU A 122 2.77 -18.16 3.17
CA LEU A 122 3.91 -18.25 4.08
C LEU A 122 5.20 -17.68 3.48
N ILE A 123 5.45 -17.88 2.18
CA ILE A 123 6.66 -17.37 1.50
C ILE A 123 6.66 -15.84 1.47
N HIS A 124 5.51 -15.24 1.20
CA HIS A 124 5.37 -13.79 1.25
C HIS A 124 5.65 -13.25 2.65
N ARG A 125 5.19 -13.96 3.69
CA ARG A 125 5.47 -13.61 5.10
C ARG A 125 6.95 -13.76 5.48
N LEU A 126 7.67 -14.69 4.85
CA LEU A 126 9.11 -14.92 5.08
C LEU A 126 10.03 -13.89 4.40
N GLY A 127 9.47 -12.85 3.78
CA GLY A 127 10.26 -11.71 3.29
C GLY A 127 10.13 -11.43 1.80
N TRP A 128 9.22 -12.12 1.10
CA TRP A 128 9.01 -11.88 -0.33
C TRP A 128 7.58 -11.43 -0.68
N PRO A 129 7.09 -10.32 -0.09
CA PRO A 129 5.72 -9.84 -0.30
C PRO A 129 5.48 -9.39 -1.74
N ILE A 130 4.21 -9.36 -2.13
CA ILE A 130 3.78 -8.75 -3.38
C ILE A 130 3.64 -7.23 -3.15
N ARG A 131 4.34 -6.42 -3.93
CA ARG A 131 4.31 -4.95 -3.79
C ARG A 131 3.44 -4.31 -4.86
N VAL A 132 2.62 -3.35 -4.46
CA VAL A 132 1.76 -2.57 -5.36
C VAL A 132 1.85 -1.10 -4.96
N SER A 133 2.12 -0.22 -5.92
CA SER A 133 2.14 1.23 -5.68
C SER A 133 0.87 1.88 -6.24
N SER A 134 0.36 2.87 -5.53
CA SER A 134 -0.70 3.72 -6.07
C SER A 134 -0.16 4.62 -7.20
N PRO A 135 -1.03 5.10 -8.10
CA PRO A 135 -0.71 6.27 -8.89
C PRO A 135 -0.32 7.45 -7.95
N PRO A 136 0.61 8.30 -8.37
CA PRO A 136 0.97 9.50 -7.61
C PRO A 136 -0.19 10.49 -7.60
N ALA A 137 -0.51 10.99 -6.41
CA ALA A 137 -1.39 12.13 -6.20
C ALA A 137 -0.57 13.42 -6.27
N HIS A 138 -0.89 14.30 -7.22
CA HIS A 138 -0.24 15.60 -7.36
C HIS A 138 -1.11 16.69 -6.74
N PHE A 139 -0.49 17.58 -5.95
CA PHE A 139 -1.14 18.67 -5.25
C PHE A 139 -0.12 19.78 -4.96
N ASP A 140 -0.59 20.95 -4.54
CA ASP A 140 0.25 22.08 -4.18
C ASP A 140 0.24 22.30 -2.66
N ILE A 141 1.43 22.42 -2.08
CA ILE A 141 1.60 22.88 -0.71
C ILE A 141 1.60 24.40 -0.73
N VAL A 142 0.66 25.03 -0.01
CA VAL A 142 0.53 26.49 -0.01
C VAL A 142 1.10 27.14 1.26
N GLU A 143 1.33 28.44 1.12
CA GLU A 143 1.43 29.42 2.21
C GLU A 143 0.57 29.04 3.42
N ARG A 144 1.11 28.81 4.62
CA ARG A 144 0.23 28.79 5.79
C ARG A 144 -0.26 30.22 6.02
N PRO A 145 -1.57 30.48 6.07
CA PRO A 145 -2.07 31.83 6.34
C PRO A 145 -1.52 32.32 7.67
N ASP A 146 -0.93 33.52 7.67
CA ASP A 146 -0.40 34.17 8.86
C ASP A 146 -1.54 34.33 9.89
N MET A 147 -1.57 33.53 10.95
CA MET A 147 -2.47 33.76 12.09
C MET A 147 -1.93 34.88 12.99
N GLY A 148 -1.52 36.02 12.39
CA GLY A 148 -0.68 37.04 13.02
C GLY A 148 -1.14 38.48 12.79
N GLY A 149 -2.45 38.74 12.79
CA GLY A 149 -3.00 40.09 12.68
C GLY A 149 -4.13 40.33 13.68
N ALA A 150 -3.78 40.51 14.96
CA ALA A 150 -4.63 41.13 15.98
C ALA A 150 -3.74 41.94 16.94
#